data_AF-A0A7S2AH94-F1
#
_entry.id   AF-A0A7S2AH94-F1
#
_cell.length_a   1.000
_cell.length_b   1.000
_cell.length_c   1.000
_cell.angle_alpha   90.00
_cell.angle_beta   90.00
_cell.angle_gamma   90.00
#
_symmetry.space_group_name_H-M   'P 1'
#
loop_
_entity.id
_entity.type
_entity.pdbx_description
1 polymer ?
#
loop_
_entity_poly.entity_id
_entity_poly.type
_entity_poly.pdbx_seq_one_letter_code
_entity_poly.pdbx_strand_id
1 'polypeptide(L)'
;MALAGRRSASSRGARAGTLLALVATAATLMTRSPSANVAAPGALPPKFALRVCEKCVNRKAGEGYNPLPVLRRTASAAAAAGWPAPEVQSGGCVGACEYGPNVRLVKGDYAIPVAVDGMTEEEADYKVFLSIASESMAERAFGLSSRAIAEAAEKGEASQEETAAAL
;
A
#
# COMPACT_ATOMS: atom_id res chain seq x y z
N MET A 1 7.86 0.23 -51.50
CA MET A 1 6.67 -0.64 -51.38
C MET A 1 5.73 -0.01 -50.37
N ALA A 2 4.56 0.41 -50.84
CA ALA A 2 3.54 1.10 -50.08
C ALA A 2 2.61 0.07 -49.40
N LEU A 3 2.34 0.24 -48.11
CA LEU A 3 1.21 -0.41 -47.44
C LEU A 3 0.31 0.66 -46.84
N ALA A 4 -0.76 0.88 -47.59
CA ALA A 4 -1.89 1.70 -47.22
C ALA A 4 -2.75 1.02 -46.16
N GLY A 5 -3.20 1.83 -45.21
CA GLY A 5 -4.59 1.93 -44.75
C GLY A 5 -5.33 0.67 -44.29
N ARG A 6 -5.83 0.73 -43.05
CA ARG A 6 -7.21 0.36 -42.72
C ARG A 6 -7.64 1.13 -41.47
N ARG A 7 -8.57 2.08 -41.69
CA ARG A 7 -9.37 2.71 -40.64
C ARG A 7 -10.50 1.73 -40.32
N SER A 8 -10.70 1.40 -39.04
CA SER A 8 -11.93 0.73 -38.60
C SER A 8 -12.75 1.66 -37.72
N ALA A 9 -13.98 1.83 -38.16
CA ALA A 9 -15.02 2.65 -37.57
C ALA A 9 -15.70 1.95 -36.39
N SER A 10 -16.09 2.78 -35.41
CA SER A 10 -17.46 2.87 -34.88
C SER A 10 -18.10 1.64 -34.22
N SER A 11 -18.46 1.82 -32.95
CA SER A 11 -19.84 1.59 -32.51
C SER A 11 -20.13 2.39 -31.23
N ARG A 12 -20.87 3.49 -31.37
CA ARG A 12 -21.54 4.17 -30.26
C ARG A 12 -22.74 3.31 -29.85
N GLY A 13 -22.64 2.63 -28.71
CA GLY A 13 -23.77 1.94 -28.09
C GLY A 13 -24.44 2.85 -27.06
N ALA A 14 -25.54 3.49 -27.44
CA ALA A 14 -26.46 4.12 -26.51
C ALA A 14 -27.21 3.05 -25.72
N ARG A 15 -27.24 3.16 -24.38
CA ARG A 15 -28.28 2.55 -23.55
C ARG A 15 -28.73 3.55 -22.49
N ALA A 16 -29.88 4.15 -22.76
CA ALA A 16 -30.74 4.82 -21.82
C ALA A 16 -31.57 3.77 -21.05
N GLY A 17 -31.86 4.06 -19.78
CA GLY A 17 -32.68 3.25 -18.89
C GLY A 17 -32.01 3.17 -17.51
N THR A 18 -32.65 3.38 -16.37
CA THR A 18 -34.07 3.51 -16.03
C THR A 18 -34.14 4.18 -14.65
N LEU A 19 -35.15 5.02 -14.43
CA LEU A 19 -35.55 5.65 -13.17
C LEU A 19 -36.04 4.63 -12.12
N LEU A 20 -36.23 5.12 -10.88
CA LEU A 20 -36.90 4.51 -9.71
C LEU A 20 -36.04 3.57 -8.85
N ALA A 21 -36.06 3.59 -7.52
CA ALA A 21 -36.98 4.23 -6.57
C ALA A 21 -36.23 4.58 -5.26
N LEU A 22 -36.62 5.69 -4.64
CA LEU A 22 -36.37 5.97 -3.24
C LEU A 22 -37.19 5.00 -2.37
N VAL A 23 -36.53 4.28 -1.47
CA VAL A 23 -37.17 3.73 -0.27
C VAL A 23 -36.30 4.13 0.92
N ALA A 24 -36.84 5.04 1.73
CA ALA A 24 -36.27 5.44 3.00
C ALA A 24 -36.68 4.41 4.06
N THR A 25 -35.71 3.76 4.69
CA THR A 25 -35.91 3.02 5.94
C THR A 25 -35.00 3.62 7.00
N ALA A 26 -35.61 4.40 7.88
CA ALA A 26 -35.04 4.83 9.14
C ALA A 26 -34.93 3.61 10.08
N ALA A 27 -33.72 3.29 10.50
CA ALA A 27 -33.46 2.32 11.56
C ALA A 27 -32.50 2.93 12.58
N THR A 28 -33.11 3.45 13.65
CA THR A 28 -32.52 3.81 14.93
C THR A 28 -32.03 2.56 15.64
N LEU A 29 -30.73 2.45 15.98
CA LEU A 29 -30.25 1.48 16.97
C LEU A 29 -28.93 1.91 17.65
N MET A 30 -29.08 2.21 18.96
CA MET A 30 -28.17 1.91 20.08
C MET A 30 -26.71 2.38 19.96
N THR A 31 -26.47 3.60 20.42
CA THR A 31 -25.16 4.12 20.84
C THR A 31 -24.61 3.31 22.02
N ARG A 32 -23.74 2.35 21.73
CA ARG A 32 -22.92 1.65 22.74
C ARG A 32 -21.72 2.53 23.07
N SER A 33 -21.68 3.07 24.30
CA SER A 33 -20.54 3.83 24.80
C SER A 33 -19.25 3.02 24.68
N PRO A 34 -18.19 3.55 24.04
CA PRO A 34 -16.89 2.92 24.10
C PRO A 34 -16.34 3.05 25.53
N SER A 35 -16.08 1.91 26.16
CA SER A 35 -15.26 1.84 27.37
C SER A 35 -13.91 2.47 27.05
N ALA A 36 -13.59 3.58 27.69
CA ALA A 36 -12.28 4.20 27.60
C ALA A 36 -11.28 3.30 28.33
N ASN A 37 -10.66 2.37 27.60
CA ASN A 37 -9.42 1.75 28.04
C ASN A 37 -8.40 2.88 28.15
N VAL A 38 -8.06 3.25 29.38
CA VAL A 38 -6.97 4.18 29.67
C VAL A 38 -5.70 3.46 29.29
N ALA A 39 -5.21 3.72 28.08
CA ALA A 39 -3.95 3.18 27.59
C ALA A 39 -2.84 3.59 28.57
N ALA A 40 -2.19 2.58 29.16
CA ALA A 40 -0.92 2.74 29.86
C ALA A 40 0.06 3.53 28.97
N PRO A 41 1.03 4.29 29.54
CA PRO A 41 1.96 5.12 28.77
C PRO A 41 2.64 4.29 27.68
N GLY A 42 2.08 4.43 26.47
CA GLY A 42 2.13 3.41 25.44
C GLY A 42 3.37 3.52 24.61
N ALA A 43 4.02 2.38 24.36
CA ALA A 43 4.96 2.27 23.27
C ALA A 43 4.29 2.81 21.99
N LEU A 44 4.85 3.87 21.40
CA LEU A 44 4.35 4.40 20.15
C LEU A 44 4.31 3.27 19.12
N PRO A 45 3.20 3.08 18.39
CA PRO A 45 3.11 2.01 17.40
C PRO A 45 4.29 2.15 16.42
N PRO A 46 4.94 1.03 16.05
CA PRO A 46 6.11 1.07 15.19
C PRO A 46 5.77 1.79 13.89
N LYS A 47 6.52 2.85 13.57
CA LYS A 47 6.34 3.61 12.34
C LYS A 47 6.83 2.78 11.16
N PHE A 48 5.96 2.55 10.18
CA PHE A 48 6.32 1.91 8.92
C PHE A 48 6.26 2.92 7.78
N ALA A 49 7.24 2.84 6.88
CA ALA A 49 7.27 3.67 5.69
C ALA A 49 7.53 2.83 4.44
N LEU A 50 6.83 3.17 3.36
CA LEU A 50 7.03 2.61 2.03
C LEU A 50 7.87 3.62 1.23
N ARG A 51 9.15 3.30 1.03
CA ARG A 51 10.13 4.17 0.39
C ARG A 51 10.29 3.83 -1.09
N VAL A 52 10.00 4.79 -1.95
CA VAL A 52 10.24 4.69 -3.40
C VAL A 52 11.66 5.11 -3.71
N CYS A 53 12.40 4.30 -4.48
CA CYS A 53 13.76 4.60 -4.89
C CYS A 53 13.80 5.82 -5.85
N GLU A 54 14.22 6.97 -5.34
CA GLU A 54 14.23 8.23 -6.10
C GLU A 54 15.17 8.16 -7.30
N LYS A 55 16.30 7.44 -7.17
CA LYS A 55 17.23 7.25 -8.30
C LYS A 55 16.60 6.49 -9.46
N CYS A 56 15.71 5.53 -9.20
CA CYS A 56 15.03 4.81 -10.27
C CYS A 56 14.06 5.73 -11.02
N VAL A 57 13.27 6.52 -10.27
CA VAL A 57 12.33 7.49 -10.84
C VAL A 57 13.06 8.53 -11.67
N ASN A 58 14.14 9.12 -11.13
CA ASN A 58 14.91 10.15 -11.82
C ASN A 58 15.61 9.62 -13.09
N ARG A 59 16.06 8.36 -13.09
CA ARG A 59 16.66 7.70 -14.26
C ARG A 59 15.64 7.13 -15.24
N LYS A 60 14.35 7.21 -14.92
CA LYS A 60 13.27 6.60 -15.71
C LYS A 60 13.47 5.09 -15.93
N ALA A 61 13.96 4.38 -14.91
CA ALA A 61 13.97 2.91 -14.94
C ALA A 61 12.53 2.38 -15.09
N GLY A 62 12.35 1.22 -15.71
CA GLY A 62 11.03 0.60 -15.92
C GLY A 62 10.09 1.52 -16.69
N GLU A 63 10.52 1.94 -17.87
CA GLU A 63 9.76 2.77 -18.81
C GLU A 63 9.41 4.19 -18.29
N GLY A 64 10.03 4.62 -17.19
CA GLY A 64 9.79 5.93 -16.61
C GLY A 64 8.56 6.03 -15.72
N TYR A 65 8.00 4.90 -15.32
CA TYR A 65 6.88 4.88 -14.39
C TYR A 65 7.29 5.42 -13.01
N ASN A 66 6.41 6.23 -12.40
CA ASN A 66 6.60 6.75 -11.05
C ASN A 66 5.49 6.23 -10.13
N PRO A 67 5.79 5.34 -9.16
CA PRO A 67 4.77 4.77 -8.29
C PRO A 67 4.29 5.72 -7.18
N LEU A 68 5.00 6.83 -6.90
CA LEU A 68 4.68 7.72 -5.77
C LEU A 68 3.24 8.24 -5.76
N PRO A 69 2.67 8.76 -6.88
CA PRO A 69 1.31 9.30 -6.86
C PRO A 69 0.25 8.26 -6.53
N VAL A 70 0.39 7.05 -7.09
CA VAL A 70 -0.53 5.93 -6.83
C VAL A 70 -0.41 5.48 -5.38
N LEU A 71 0.80 5.24 -4.90
CA LEU A 71 1.02 4.80 -3.52
C LEU A 71 0.47 5.81 -2.50
N ARG A 72 0.66 7.12 -2.71
CA ARG A 72 0.12 8.16 -1.82
C ARG A 72 -1.41 8.19 -1.83
N ARG A 73 -2.02 8.07 -3.01
CA ARG A 73 -3.49 7.99 -3.16
C ARG A 73 -4.03 6.78 -2.42
N THR A 74 -3.41 5.61 -2.61
CA THR A 74 -3.81 4.36 -1.95
C THR A 74 -3.61 4.43 -0.44
N ALA A 75 -2.50 5.00 0.03
CA ALA A 75 -2.25 5.23 1.46
C ALA A 75 -3.32 6.13 2.10
N SER A 76 -3.67 7.23 1.44
CA SER A 76 -4.74 8.12 1.92
C SER A 76 -6.10 7.44 1.95
N ALA A 77 -6.42 6.62 0.93
CA ALA A 77 -7.69 5.88 0.89
C ALA A 77 -7.75 4.80 1.99
N ALA A 78 -6.67 4.06 2.20
CA ALA A 78 -6.57 3.07 3.27
C ALA A 78 -6.70 3.70 4.66
N ALA A 79 -5.99 4.81 4.90
CA ALA A 79 -6.07 5.55 6.16
C ALA A 79 -7.49 6.08 6.42
N ALA A 80 -8.16 6.63 5.39
CA ALA A 80 -9.56 7.08 5.49
C ALA A 80 -10.54 5.93 5.81
N ALA A 81 -10.21 4.71 5.37
CA ALA A 81 -10.99 3.50 5.67
C ALA A 81 -10.59 2.82 6.99
N GLY A 82 -9.64 3.39 7.75
CA GLY A 82 -9.16 2.81 9.01
C GLY A 82 -8.24 1.58 8.84
N TRP A 83 -7.74 1.33 7.63
CA TRP A 83 -6.80 0.26 7.38
C TRP A 83 -5.37 0.69 7.74
N PRO A 84 -4.51 -0.24 8.22
CA PRO A 84 -3.10 0.05 8.43
C PRO A 84 -2.43 0.51 7.14
N ALA A 85 -1.90 1.73 7.13
CA ALA A 85 -1.29 2.34 5.96
C ALA A 85 0.15 2.77 6.28
N PRO A 86 1.17 2.31 5.54
CA PRO A 86 2.52 2.85 5.68
C PRO A 86 2.58 4.31 5.21
N GLU A 87 3.49 5.08 5.79
CA GLU A 87 3.81 6.40 5.28
C GLU A 87 4.54 6.28 3.93
N VAL A 88 4.13 7.04 2.91
CA VAL A 88 4.75 6.94 1.58
C VAL A 88 5.78 8.05 1.38
N GLN A 89 7.05 7.67 1.29
CA GLN A 89 8.19 8.59 1.18
C GLN A 89 9.00 8.30 -0.09
N SER A 90 9.70 9.32 -0.59
CA SER A 90 10.84 9.10 -1.49
C SER A 90 12.06 8.71 -0.64
N GLY A 91 12.89 7.81 -1.17
CA GLY A 91 14.08 7.32 -0.48
C GLY A 91 15.29 7.21 -1.40
N GLY A 92 16.43 6.89 -0.79
CA GLY A 92 17.69 6.67 -1.50
C GLY A 92 17.70 5.44 -2.40
N CYS A 93 18.86 5.18 -2.99
CA CYS A 93 19.07 4.00 -3.84
C CYS A 93 18.93 2.72 -3.02
N VAL A 94 18.21 1.73 -3.56
CA VAL A 94 18.02 0.41 -2.93
C VAL A 94 18.97 -0.67 -3.47
N GLY A 95 19.83 -0.34 -4.44
CA GLY A 95 20.86 -1.25 -4.98
C GLY A 95 20.42 -2.11 -6.18
N ALA A 96 19.12 -2.23 -6.44
CA ALA A 96 18.56 -3.09 -7.50
C ALA A 96 18.18 -2.30 -8.77
N CYS A 97 19.04 -1.38 -9.24
CA CYS A 97 18.68 -0.41 -10.29
C CYS A 97 18.26 -1.03 -11.63
N GLU A 98 18.76 -2.23 -11.95
CA GLU A 98 18.42 -2.96 -13.18
C GLU A 98 16.93 -3.37 -13.24
N TYR A 99 16.31 -3.52 -12.08
CA TYR A 99 14.90 -3.87 -11.94
C TYR A 99 13.98 -2.66 -11.69
N GLY A 100 14.49 -1.42 -11.76
CA GLY A 100 13.73 -0.24 -11.35
C GLY A 100 12.45 0.00 -12.18
N PRO A 101 11.45 0.71 -11.63
CA PRO A 101 11.48 1.38 -10.34
C PRO A 101 11.11 0.45 -9.18
N ASN A 102 11.78 0.69 -8.04
CA ASN A 102 11.73 -0.19 -6.88
C ASN A 102 11.15 0.51 -5.66
N VAL A 103 10.50 -0.28 -4.81
CA VAL A 103 9.84 0.20 -3.59
C VAL A 103 10.22 -0.71 -2.41
N ARG A 104 10.51 -0.14 -1.24
CA ARG A 104 10.91 -0.92 -0.05
C ARG A 104 10.06 -0.54 1.16
N LEU A 105 9.53 -1.54 1.87
CA LEU A 105 8.95 -1.35 3.19
C LEU A 105 10.07 -1.28 4.23
N VAL A 106 10.04 -0.26 5.08
CA VAL A 106 10.97 -0.07 6.18
C VAL A 106 10.25 0.13 7.51
N LYS A 107 10.86 -0.35 8.59
CA LYS A 107 10.35 -0.23 9.97
C LYS A 107 11.27 0.67 10.82
N GLY A 108 10.64 1.55 11.60
CA GLY A 108 11.29 2.43 12.56
C GLY A 108 12.09 3.57 11.94
N ASP A 109 12.68 4.41 12.80
CA ASP A 109 13.43 5.59 12.37
C ASP A 109 14.73 5.23 11.63
N TYR A 110 15.32 4.07 11.95
CA TYR A 110 16.51 3.53 11.27
C TYR A 110 16.20 2.91 9.90
N ALA A 111 14.94 2.89 9.49
CA ALA A 111 14.50 2.38 8.20
C ALA A 111 14.99 0.95 7.90
N ILE A 112 14.82 0.04 8.86
CA ILE A 112 15.21 -1.36 8.74
C ILE A 112 14.33 -2.01 7.65
N PRO A 113 14.91 -2.57 6.56
CA PRO A 113 14.14 -3.24 5.51
C PRO A 113 13.37 -4.44 6.04
N VAL A 114 12.10 -4.54 5.67
CA VAL A 114 11.19 -5.63 6.07
C VAL A 114 10.88 -6.51 4.86
N ALA A 115 11.09 -7.82 5.01
CA ALA A 115 10.57 -8.80 4.05
C ALA A 115 9.08 -9.03 4.34
N VAL A 116 8.28 -9.16 3.29
CA VAL A 116 6.83 -9.26 3.39
C VAL A 116 6.37 -10.56 2.75
N ASP A 117 5.44 -11.25 3.41
CA ASP A 117 4.85 -12.47 2.88
C ASP A 117 4.09 -12.19 1.57
N GLY A 118 4.33 -13.02 0.55
CA GLY A 118 3.79 -12.87 -0.80
C GLY A 118 4.66 -12.04 -1.75
N MET A 119 5.84 -11.59 -1.33
CA MET A 119 6.93 -11.20 -2.24
C MET A 119 7.36 -12.39 -3.11
N THR A 120 7.88 -12.13 -4.31
CA THR A 120 8.62 -13.16 -5.05
C THR A 120 9.93 -13.50 -4.32
N GLU A 121 10.57 -14.61 -4.68
CA GLU A 121 11.85 -15.03 -4.09
C GLU A 121 12.92 -13.93 -4.21
N GLU A 122 13.08 -13.36 -5.41
CA GLU A 122 13.99 -12.24 -5.65
C GLU A 122 13.63 -11.01 -4.80
N GLU A 123 12.34 -10.65 -4.72
CA GLU A 123 11.89 -9.52 -3.91
C GLU A 123 12.19 -9.71 -2.42
N ALA A 124 12.05 -10.95 -1.92
CA ALA A 124 12.35 -11.31 -0.54
C ALA A 124 13.86 -11.22 -0.25
N ASP A 125 14.70 -11.68 -1.17
CA ASP A 125 16.17 -11.61 -1.06
C ASP A 125 16.67 -10.17 -0.99
N TYR A 126 16.19 -9.31 -1.89
CA TYR A 126 16.53 -7.89 -1.88
C TYR A 126 15.80 -7.08 -0.80
N LYS A 127 14.75 -7.65 -0.19
CA LYS A 127 13.78 -6.98 0.70
C LYS A 127 13.23 -5.71 0.04
N VAL A 128 12.83 -5.84 -1.23
CA VAL A 128 12.43 -4.74 -2.12
C VAL A 128 11.40 -5.29 -3.10
N PHE A 129 10.32 -4.56 -3.33
CA PHE A 129 9.43 -4.80 -4.46
C PHE A 129 10.09 -4.31 -5.74
N LEU A 130 10.29 -5.23 -6.68
CA LEU A 130 11.06 -5.02 -7.91
C LEU A 130 10.12 -4.71 -9.09
N SER A 131 10.62 -3.96 -10.06
CA SER A 131 9.99 -3.75 -11.38
C SER A 131 8.55 -3.22 -11.34
N ILE A 132 8.28 -2.23 -10.49
CA ILE A 132 6.95 -1.63 -10.36
C ILE A 132 6.64 -0.74 -11.59
N ALA A 133 6.17 -1.34 -12.68
CA ALA A 133 5.95 -0.63 -13.94
C ALA A 133 4.49 -0.17 -14.17
N SER A 134 3.56 -0.44 -13.24
CA SER A 134 2.14 -0.10 -13.41
C SER A 134 1.43 0.21 -12.09
N GLU A 135 0.22 0.78 -12.18
CA GLU A 135 -0.63 1.06 -11.01
C GLU A 135 -0.95 -0.21 -10.24
N SER A 136 -1.32 -1.29 -10.95
CA SER A 136 -1.65 -2.59 -10.34
C SER A 136 -0.49 -3.17 -9.51
N MET A 137 0.75 -3.00 -9.96
CA MET A 137 1.93 -3.47 -9.23
C MET A 137 2.22 -2.61 -8.00
N ALA A 138 2.01 -1.29 -8.11
CA ALA A 138 2.14 -0.39 -6.97
C ALA A 138 1.08 -0.69 -5.90
N GLU A 139 -0.16 -0.94 -6.30
CA GLU A 139 -1.25 -1.36 -5.41
C GLU A 139 -0.98 -2.72 -4.77
N ARG A 140 -0.38 -3.68 -5.52
CA ARG A 140 0.08 -4.96 -4.95
C ARG A 140 1.11 -4.74 -3.84
N ALA A 141 2.16 -3.96 -4.11
CA ALA A 141 3.22 -3.65 -3.14
C ALA A 141 2.65 -2.97 -1.88
N PHE A 142 1.71 -2.03 -2.07
CA PHE A 142 1.00 -1.40 -0.97
C PHE A 142 0.18 -2.40 -0.16
N GLY A 143 -0.67 -3.22 -0.81
CA GLY A 143 -1.54 -4.18 -0.14
C GLY A 143 -0.77 -5.24 0.65
N LEU A 144 0.35 -5.74 0.11
CA LEU A 144 1.27 -6.61 0.83
C LEU A 144 1.85 -5.91 2.07
N SER A 145 2.29 -4.66 1.91
CA SER A 145 2.86 -3.88 3.02
C SER A 145 1.85 -3.61 4.12
N SER A 146 0.61 -3.24 3.78
CA SER A 146 -0.46 -3.02 4.75
C SER A 146 -0.79 -4.28 5.57
N ARG A 147 -0.79 -5.46 4.94
CA ARG A 147 -0.99 -6.73 5.65
C ARG A 147 0.16 -7.03 6.61
N ALA A 148 1.41 -6.84 6.16
CA ALA A 148 2.57 -7.01 7.04
C ALA A 148 2.54 -6.11 8.27
N ILE A 149 2.02 -4.88 8.13
CA ILE A 149 1.86 -3.95 9.25
C ILE A 149 0.78 -4.45 10.22
N ALA A 150 -0.36 -4.94 9.70
CA ALA A 150 -1.42 -5.51 10.52
C ALA A 150 -0.91 -6.70 11.34
N GLU A 151 -0.23 -7.65 10.69
CA GLU A 151 0.36 -8.81 11.37
C GLU A 151 1.44 -8.43 12.39
N ALA A 152 2.25 -7.39 12.09
CA ALA A 152 3.25 -6.90 13.02
C ALA A 152 2.64 -6.23 14.25
N ALA A 153 1.45 -5.61 14.12
CA ALA A 153 0.70 -5.07 15.25
C ALA A 153 0.22 -6.20 16.17
N GLU A 154 -0.39 -7.25 15.60
CA GLU A 154 -0.85 -8.43 16.37
C GLU A 154 0.30 -9.15 17.10
N LYS A 155 1.45 -9.33 16.43
CA LYS A 155 2.64 -9.96 17.04
C LYS A 155 3.29 -9.10 18.12
N GLY A 156 3.28 -7.77 17.95
CA GLY A 156 3.89 -6.83 18.88
C GLY A 156 3.17 -6.72 20.22
N GLU A 157 1.87 -7.00 20.24
CA GLU A 157 1.06 -7.08 21.47
C GLU A 157 1.37 -8.36 22.26
N ALA A 158 1.49 -9.50 21.59
CA ALA A 158 1.80 -10.78 22.24
C ALA A 158 3.16 -10.80 22.97
N SER A 159 4.20 -10.21 22.39
CA SER A 159 5.54 -10.19 23.01
C SER A 159 5.61 -9.28 24.24
N GLN A 160 4.78 -8.24 24.31
CA GLN A 160 4.77 -7.33 25.46
C GLN A 160 4.01 -7.95 26.65
N GLU A 161 2.97 -8.73 26.41
CA GLU A 161 2.21 -9.42 27.46
C GLU A 161 3.04 -10.54 28.14
N GLU A 162 3.79 -11.32 27.35
CA GLU A 162 4.67 -12.37 27.89
C GLU A 162 5.80 -11.79 28.76
N THR A 163 6.35 -10.63 28.38
CA THR A 163 7.40 -9.96 29.16
C THR A 163 6.85 -9.32 30.43
N ALA A 164 5.61 -8.81 30.41
CA ALA A 164 4.95 -8.25 31.58
C ALA A 164 4.52 -9.31 32.60
N ALA A 165 4.14 -10.51 32.15
CA ALA A 165 3.76 -11.62 33.03
C ALA A 165 4.96 -12.28 33.74
N ALA A 166 6.19 -12.04 33.27
CA ALA A 166 7.41 -12.57 33.86
C ALA A 166 8.01 -11.68 34.97
N LEU A 167 7.41 -10.53 35.26
CA LEU A 167 7.80 -9.56 36.29
C LEU A 167 6.84 -9.62 37.49
#